data_AF-A0A9X2HBT8-F1
#
_entry.id   AF-A0A9X2HBT8-F1
#
_cell.length_a   1.000
_cell.length_b   1.000
_cell.length_c   1.000
_cell.angle_alpha   90.00
_cell.angle_beta   90.00
_cell.angle_gamma   90.00
#
_symmetry.space_group_name_H-M   'P 1'
#
loop_
_entity.id
_entity.type
_entity.pdbx_description
1 polymer ?
#
loop_
_entity_poly.entity_id
_entity_poly.type
_entity_poly.pdbx_seq_one_letter_code
_entity_poly.pdbx_strand_id
1 'polypeptide(L)'
;MAALASERRAPGSDAAALLRELRRSRDERWRQDTRRFERELAGGEEAGGGTGTGGGTGAAAGAWSASGPRSTSGSTAASEASVGLITALAYPERIARLRPGSEDDYLMASGSGAVLPRDASLKGHAWLAVAEMGLSGGRPLIRCAAVIDQDTAELAGAELLVEEETARFDGRVTSRDVRRLGAIELSSTPRRPSVAAGRHAVAEALQHEGLEAFLAPGPEFEALRGRLGLLRAVYGDPWPDVRLAALESTAEDWLGPELERVAGGASRRRLDAVGALRRLLPWPEAARLDELAPERARVPSGSSVRLTWPAPEDHGDDVAPPVLAVKLQECFGWARGPAVCEGRIPVQLHLLSPARRPLAVTSDLASFWANAYPGVRAENRGRYIKHPWPEDPWNARATARTKARGG
;
A
#
# COMPACT_ATOMS: atom_id res chain seq x y z
N MET A 1 27.34 33.37 -18.36
CA MET A 1 28.22 33.54 -17.17
C MET A 1 28.29 34.98 -16.68
N ALA A 2 28.95 35.92 -17.38
CA ALA A 2 29.11 37.31 -16.88
C ALA A 2 27.81 38.02 -16.48
N ALA A 3 26.70 37.81 -17.20
CA ALA A 3 25.41 38.40 -16.83
C ALA A 3 24.82 37.83 -15.52
N LEU A 4 24.97 36.52 -15.29
CA LEU A 4 24.50 35.85 -14.06
C LEU A 4 25.36 36.22 -12.84
N ALA A 5 26.63 36.56 -13.06
CA ALA A 5 27.55 37.04 -12.04
C ALA A 5 27.40 38.54 -11.73
N SER A 6 26.61 39.28 -12.52
CA SER A 6 26.38 40.69 -12.25
C SER A 6 25.48 40.88 -11.03
N GLU A 7 25.80 41.84 -10.15
CA GLU A 7 24.97 42.19 -8.99
C GLU A 7 23.69 42.96 -9.38
N ARG A 8 23.32 42.96 -10.67
CA ARG A 8 22.12 43.63 -11.17
C ARG A 8 20.92 42.71 -11.05
N ARG A 9 19.81 43.30 -10.60
CA ARG A 9 18.53 42.60 -10.52
C ARG A 9 17.99 42.30 -11.93
N ALA A 10 17.63 41.05 -12.17
CA ALA A 10 17.00 40.65 -13.43
C ALA A 10 15.61 41.27 -13.58
N PRO A 11 15.35 42.07 -14.64
CA PRO A 11 14.03 42.63 -14.91
C PRO A 11 12.99 41.52 -15.07
N GLY A 12 11.88 41.58 -14.34
CA GLY A 12 10.83 40.55 -14.41
C GLY A 12 11.30 39.15 -13.99
N SER A 13 12.42 39.04 -13.27
CA SER A 13 13.12 37.78 -12.96
C SER A 13 13.69 37.04 -14.19
N ASP A 14 13.80 37.70 -15.35
CA ASP A 14 14.26 37.15 -16.62
C ASP A 14 15.75 37.42 -16.87
N ALA A 15 16.57 36.37 -16.84
CA ALA A 15 18.01 36.42 -17.09
C ALA A 15 18.35 36.80 -18.55
N ALA A 16 17.49 36.46 -19.52
CA ALA A 16 17.63 36.91 -20.90
C ALA A 16 17.32 38.41 -21.04
N ALA A 17 16.31 38.93 -20.31
CA ALA A 17 16.07 40.37 -20.22
C ALA A 17 17.28 41.11 -19.63
N LEU A 18 17.87 40.58 -18.55
CA LEU A 18 19.08 41.12 -17.94
C LEU A 18 20.25 41.18 -18.94
N LEU A 19 20.49 40.10 -19.69
CA LEU A 19 21.56 40.08 -20.71
C LEU A 19 21.31 41.10 -21.82
N ARG A 20 20.06 41.26 -22.27
CA ARG A 20 19.68 42.28 -23.27
C ARG A 20 19.91 43.69 -22.74
N GLU A 21 19.61 43.96 -21.48
CA GLU A 21 19.85 45.25 -20.83
C GLU A 21 21.36 45.55 -20.72
N LEU A 22 22.15 44.60 -20.22
CA LEU A 22 23.61 44.74 -20.08
C LEU A 22 24.31 45.02 -21.42
N ARG A 23 23.87 44.34 -22.50
CA ARG A 23 24.37 44.60 -23.86
C ARG A 23 24.07 46.02 -24.35
N ARG A 24 22.92 46.59 -23.95
CA ARG A 24 22.51 47.95 -24.34
C ARG A 24 23.16 49.03 -23.47
N SER A 25 23.30 48.80 -22.17
CA SER A 25 23.75 49.80 -21.20
C SER A 25 25.25 50.10 -21.25
N ARG A 26 26.03 49.32 -22.02
CA ARG A 26 27.50 49.44 -22.12
C ARG A 26 28.21 49.35 -20.75
N ASP A 27 27.64 48.59 -19.82
CA ASP A 27 28.17 48.43 -18.45
C ASP A 27 29.63 47.95 -18.47
N GLU A 28 30.53 48.72 -17.84
CA GLU A 28 31.97 48.48 -17.91
C GLU A 28 32.42 47.29 -17.05
N ARG A 29 31.76 47.05 -15.90
CA ARG A 29 32.06 45.89 -15.05
C ARG A 29 31.70 44.61 -15.78
N TRP A 30 30.52 44.56 -16.38
CA TRP A 30 30.09 43.41 -17.19
C TRP A 30 31.02 43.15 -18.39
N ARG A 31 31.52 44.20 -19.04
CA ARG A 31 32.51 44.07 -20.13
C ARG A 31 33.85 43.53 -19.66
N GLN A 32 34.34 43.99 -18.51
CA GLN A 32 35.56 43.47 -17.90
C GLN A 32 35.42 41.99 -17.56
N ASP A 33 34.29 41.60 -16.94
CA ASP A 33 33.98 40.21 -16.63
C ASP A 33 33.86 39.35 -17.89
N THR A 34 33.23 39.87 -18.94
CA THR A 34 33.13 39.17 -20.24
C THR A 34 34.51 38.93 -20.85
N ARG A 35 35.37 39.96 -20.92
CA ARG A 35 36.76 39.83 -21.40
C ARG A 35 37.61 38.90 -20.53
N ARG A 36 37.31 38.83 -19.24
CA ARG A 36 37.97 37.89 -18.33
C ARG A 36 37.58 36.46 -18.69
N PHE A 37 36.27 36.15 -18.77
CA PHE A 37 35.81 34.81 -19.13
C PHE A 37 36.23 34.40 -20.55
N GLU A 38 36.24 35.31 -21.52
CA GLU A 38 36.76 35.06 -22.88
C GLU A 38 38.24 34.65 -22.86
N ARG A 39 39.07 35.31 -22.03
CA ARG A 39 40.48 34.94 -21.87
C ARG A 39 40.66 33.60 -21.16
N GLU A 40 39.84 33.31 -20.15
CA GLU A 40 39.86 32.02 -19.46
C GLU A 40 39.48 30.86 -20.42
N LEU A 41 38.52 31.07 -21.31
CA LEU A 41 38.14 30.11 -22.36
C LEU A 41 39.26 29.91 -23.39
N ALA A 42 39.83 30.99 -23.91
CA ALA A 42 40.92 30.92 -24.90
C ALA A 42 42.19 30.28 -24.33
N GLY A 43 42.52 30.57 -23.06
CA GLY A 43 43.66 29.94 -22.37
C GLY A 43 43.43 28.47 -22.01
N GLY A 44 42.18 28.05 -21.80
CA GLY A 44 41.81 26.66 -21.56
C GLY A 44 41.95 25.77 -22.79
N GLU A 45 41.69 26.31 -23.99
CA GLU A 45 41.90 25.61 -25.26
C GLU A 45 43.40 25.39 -25.57
N GLU A 46 44.27 26.33 -25.21
CA GLU A 46 45.72 26.18 -25.38
C GLU A 46 46.35 25.19 -24.38
N ALA A 47 45.81 25.09 -23.16
CA ALA A 47 46.28 24.14 -22.14
C ALA A 47 45.88 22.68 -22.42
N GLY A 48 44.86 22.44 -23.24
CA GLY A 48 44.43 21.10 -23.68
C GLY A 48 45.21 20.52 -24.87
N GLY A 49 46.11 21.31 -25.49
CA GLY A 49 46.86 20.92 -26.70
C GLY A 49 48.24 20.30 -26.47
N GLY A 50 48.68 20.11 -25.22
CA GLY A 50 50.05 19.72 -24.90
C GLY A 50 50.16 18.34 -24.23
N THR A 51 50.17 17.26 -25.02
CA THR A 51 51.09 16.09 -24.90
C THR A 51 50.63 14.95 -25.82
N GLY A 52 51.50 14.51 -26.75
CA GLY A 52 51.30 13.25 -27.49
C GLY A 52 51.89 13.22 -28.89
N THR A 53 53.20 13.00 -28.99
CA THR A 53 53.86 12.58 -30.24
C THR A 53 53.42 11.16 -30.58
N GLY A 54 52.76 10.97 -31.73
CA GLY A 54 52.43 9.65 -32.28
C GLY A 54 51.40 9.74 -33.42
N GLY A 55 51.84 9.53 -34.66
CA GLY A 55 51.05 9.77 -35.87
C GLY A 55 49.99 8.72 -36.20
N GLY A 56 49.05 9.11 -37.08
CA GLY A 56 48.23 8.18 -37.87
C GLY A 56 46.72 8.49 -37.94
N THR A 57 46.32 9.09 -39.06
CA THR A 57 45.00 9.02 -39.73
C THR A 57 43.74 9.62 -39.08
N GLY A 58 43.52 10.91 -39.36
CA GLY A 58 42.38 11.42 -40.15
C GLY A 58 40.93 11.05 -39.78
N ALA A 59 40.28 11.92 -38.99
CA ALA A 59 38.86 12.25 -39.13
C ALA A 59 38.61 13.66 -38.59
N ALA A 60 37.87 14.47 -39.37
CA ALA A 60 37.82 15.92 -39.29
C ALA A 60 37.26 16.47 -37.95
N ALA A 61 38.14 17.01 -37.12
CA ALA A 61 37.78 18.01 -36.11
C ALA A 61 37.57 19.34 -36.82
N GLY A 62 36.30 19.68 -37.08
CA GLY A 62 35.92 20.98 -37.61
C GLY A 62 36.25 22.07 -36.59
N ALA A 63 37.28 22.86 -36.87
CA ALA A 63 37.65 24.05 -36.13
C ALA A 63 36.45 25.00 -36.03
N TRP A 64 36.05 25.35 -34.81
CA TRP A 64 35.09 26.42 -34.56
C TRP A 64 35.82 27.75 -34.80
N SER A 65 35.91 28.14 -36.07
CA SER A 65 36.41 29.45 -36.47
C SER A 65 35.52 30.53 -35.85
N ALA A 66 36.07 31.26 -34.89
CA ALA A 66 35.48 32.43 -34.23
C ALA A 66 35.39 33.65 -35.17
N SER A 67 34.79 33.47 -36.35
CA SER A 67 34.45 34.54 -37.29
C SER A 67 33.27 34.10 -38.16
N GLY A 68 32.07 34.19 -37.59
CA GLY A 68 30.79 34.05 -38.29
C GLY A 68 30.08 35.40 -38.42
N PRO A 69 29.37 35.68 -39.53
CA PRO A 69 28.84 37.00 -39.86
C PRO A 69 27.70 37.42 -38.92
N ARG A 70 27.64 38.72 -38.62
CA ARG A 70 26.58 39.35 -37.82
C ARG A 70 25.22 39.16 -38.49
N SER A 71 24.50 38.09 -38.16
CA SER A 71 23.07 37.95 -38.44
C SER A 71 22.28 38.38 -37.19
N THR A 72 21.63 39.54 -37.28
CA THR A 72 21.06 40.23 -36.11
C THR A 72 19.64 39.79 -35.74
N SER A 73 19.02 38.85 -36.47
CA SER A 73 17.69 38.31 -36.14
C SER A 73 17.71 36.89 -35.56
N GLY A 74 18.65 36.02 -35.97
CA GLY A 74 18.84 34.68 -35.40
C GLY A 74 19.70 34.63 -34.12
N SER A 75 20.45 35.70 -33.84
CA SER A 75 21.39 35.78 -32.71
C SER A 75 20.70 35.87 -31.33
N THR A 76 19.51 36.47 -31.25
CA THR A 76 18.85 36.71 -29.95
C THR A 76 18.29 35.41 -29.36
N ALA A 77 17.52 34.63 -30.14
CA ALA A 77 16.97 33.36 -29.68
C ALA A 77 18.06 32.34 -29.30
N ALA A 78 19.13 32.25 -30.09
CA ALA A 78 20.27 31.41 -29.77
C ALA A 78 20.98 31.86 -28.47
N SER A 79 21.08 33.17 -28.25
CA SER A 79 21.65 33.73 -27.02
C SER A 79 20.77 33.47 -25.79
N GLU A 80 19.44 33.42 -25.94
CA GLU A 80 18.51 33.14 -24.84
C GLU A 80 18.53 31.65 -24.47
N ALA A 81 18.50 30.77 -25.47
CA ALA A 81 18.70 29.33 -25.28
C ALA A 81 20.04 29.03 -24.57
N SER A 82 21.11 29.77 -24.93
CA SER A 82 22.42 29.64 -24.29
C SER A 82 22.41 30.06 -22.82
N VAL A 83 21.69 31.13 -22.45
CA VAL A 83 21.55 31.56 -21.05
C VAL A 83 20.81 30.50 -20.25
N GLY A 84 19.74 29.94 -20.80
CA GLY A 84 18.98 28.84 -20.23
C GLY A 84 19.85 27.61 -19.95
N LEU A 85 20.51 27.09 -20.97
CA LEU A 85 21.36 25.91 -20.87
C LEU A 85 22.52 26.11 -19.87
N ILE A 86 23.24 27.23 -19.95
CA ILE A 86 24.35 27.52 -19.03
C ILE A 86 23.87 27.61 -17.59
N THR A 87 22.71 28.23 -17.35
CA THR A 87 22.13 28.33 -16.00
C THR A 87 21.74 26.95 -15.47
N ALA A 88 21.13 26.12 -16.32
CA ALA A 88 20.71 24.77 -15.95
C ALA A 88 21.91 23.86 -15.64
N LEU A 89 22.99 23.95 -16.43
CA LEU A 89 24.23 23.19 -16.19
C LEU A 89 24.97 23.63 -14.92
N ALA A 90 24.91 24.92 -14.58
CA ALA A 90 25.54 25.46 -13.37
C ALA A 90 24.78 25.08 -12.09
N TYR A 91 23.45 24.95 -12.18
CA TYR A 91 22.56 24.66 -11.05
C TYR A 91 21.51 23.60 -11.41
N PRO A 92 21.92 22.36 -11.71
CA PRO A 92 21.01 21.30 -12.15
C PRO A 92 19.92 21.01 -11.10
N GLU A 93 20.21 21.17 -9.81
CA GLU A 93 19.26 21.00 -8.71
C GLU A 93 18.17 22.09 -8.64
N ARG A 94 18.36 23.19 -9.38
CA ARG A 94 17.45 24.35 -9.47
C ARG A 94 16.74 24.46 -10.81
N ILE A 95 16.83 23.42 -11.64
CA ILE A 95 15.89 23.24 -12.75
C ILE A 95 14.49 23.11 -12.15
N ALA A 96 13.56 23.94 -12.61
CA ALA A 96 12.24 24.10 -12.05
C ALA A 96 11.15 23.81 -13.09
N ARG A 97 10.10 23.10 -12.69
CA ARG A 97 8.90 22.86 -13.49
C ARG A 97 7.68 23.50 -12.83
N LEU A 98 6.87 24.19 -13.63
CA LEU A 98 5.63 24.82 -13.18
C LEU A 98 4.66 23.75 -12.65
N ARG A 99 4.05 23.99 -11.48
CA ARG A 99 3.06 23.08 -10.91
C ARG A 99 1.73 23.18 -11.67
N PRO A 100 1.01 22.05 -11.88
CA PRO A 100 -0.32 22.08 -12.48
C PRO A 100 -1.28 23.00 -11.72
N GLY A 101 -2.01 23.85 -12.45
CA GLY A 101 -2.99 24.78 -11.88
C GLY A 101 -2.40 26.07 -11.28
N SER A 102 -1.10 26.31 -11.43
CA SER A 102 -0.44 27.56 -11.05
C SER A 102 0.15 28.28 -12.26
N GLU A 103 0.44 29.57 -12.12
CA GLU A 103 1.18 30.38 -13.10
C GLU A 103 2.55 30.85 -12.57
N ASP A 104 2.80 30.72 -11.27
CA ASP A 104 3.98 31.24 -10.59
C ASP A 104 4.62 30.29 -9.57
N ASP A 105 4.04 29.11 -9.29
CA ASP A 105 4.57 28.13 -8.33
C ASP A 105 5.28 26.96 -9.04
N TYR A 106 6.55 26.77 -8.70
CA TYR A 106 7.44 25.81 -9.34
C TYR A 106 7.96 24.78 -8.34
N LEU A 107 8.15 23.55 -8.81
CA LEU A 107 8.91 22.51 -8.12
C LEU A 107 10.30 22.43 -8.75
N MET A 108 11.35 22.59 -7.95
CA MET A 108 12.74 22.38 -8.38
C MET A 108 13.13 20.90 -8.33
N ALA A 109 14.14 20.51 -9.11
CA ALA A 109 14.70 19.17 -9.14
C ALA A 109 15.21 18.73 -7.76
N SER A 110 15.67 19.67 -6.93
CA SER A 110 16.01 19.47 -5.50
C SER A 110 14.83 19.06 -4.60
N GLY A 111 13.59 19.12 -5.06
CA GLY A 111 12.37 18.85 -4.27
C GLY A 111 11.79 20.06 -3.56
N SER A 112 12.49 21.19 -3.55
CA SER A 112 12.00 22.43 -2.96
C SER A 112 11.03 23.16 -3.89
N GLY A 113 10.00 23.78 -3.31
CA GLY A 113 9.10 24.68 -4.04
C GLY A 113 9.63 26.12 -4.07
N ALA A 114 9.38 26.85 -5.15
CA ALA A 114 9.74 28.26 -5.29
C ALA A 114 8.72 29.01 -6.13
N VAL A 115 8.50 30.30 -5.80
CA VAL A 115 7.47 31.12 -6.43
C VAL A 115 8.08 32.28 -7.22
N LEU A 116 7.50 32.64 -8.36
CA LEU A 116 7.84 33.86 -9.09
C LEU A 116 7.22 35.11 -8.43
N PRO A 117 7.91 36.26 -8.44
CA PRO A 117 7.32 37.55 -8.05
C PRO A 117 6.06 37.90 -8.85
N ARG A 118 5.20 38.75 -8.27
CA ARG A 118 3.94 39.16 -8.92
C ARG A 118 4.14 39.86 -10.27
N ASP A 119 5.25 40.58 -10.41
CA ASP A 119 5.68 41.34 -11.58
C ASP A 119 6.61 40.54 -12.52
N ALA A 120 6.79 39.24 -12.28
CA ALA A 120 7.64 38.41 -13.12
C ALA A 120 7.06 38.22 -14.53
N SER A 121 7.92 38.37 -15.55
CA SER A 121 7.56 38.13 -16.94
C SER A 121 7.58 36.65 -17.33
N LEU A 122 8.12 35.79 -16.46
CA LEU A 122 8.29 34.36 -16.70
C LEU A 122 7.08 33.50 -16.29
N LYS A 123 5.96 34.12 -15.93
CA LYS A 123 4.74 33.41 -15.52
C LYS A 123 4.20 32.53 -16.63
N GLY A 124 3.73 31.34 -16.28
CA GLY A 124 3.15 30.37 -17.21
C GLY A 124 4.17 29.59 -18.06
N HIS A 125 5.46 29.89 -18.02
CA HIS A 125 6.47 29.06 -18.69
C HIS A 125 6.63 27.72 -17.97
N ALA A 126 6.62 26.63 -18.73
CA ALA A 126 6.62 25.28 -18.14
C ALA A 126 7.90 24.94 -17.38
N TRP A 127 9.05 25.42 -17.88
CA TRP A 127 10.38 25.08 -17.37
C TRP A 127 11.27 26.30 -17.23
N LEU A 128 11.99 26.36 -16.11
CA LEU A 128 12.92 27.43 -15.77
C LEU A 128 14.24 26.86 -15.26
N ALA A 129 15.35 27.46 -15.67
CA ALA A 129 16.64 27.32 -15.01
C ALA A 129 16.82 28.47 -14.02
N VAL A 130 16.86 28.20 -12.72
CA VAL A 130 16.92 29.25 -11.69
C VAL A 130 18.37 29.53 -11.29
N ALA A 131 18.84 30.74 -11.59
CA ALA A 131 20.19 31.19 -11.22
C ALA A 131 20.24 31.73 -9.79
N GLU A 132 19.23 32.52 -9.41
CA GLU A 132 19.20 33.21 -8.13
C GLU A 132 17.85 33.02 -7.44
N MET A 133 17.92 32.65 -6.16
CA MET A 133 16.79 32.58 -5.25
C MET A 133 16.95 33.63 -4.15
N GLY A 134 15.84 34.13 -3.66
CA GLY A 134 15.76 34.92 -2.44
C GLY A 134 14.68 34.36 -1.51
N LEU A 135 14.44 35.07 -0.41
CA LEU A 135 13.35 34.81 0.50
C LEU A 135 12.41 36.02 0.54
N SER A 136 11.11 35.77 0.57
CA SER A 136 10.11 36.81 0.84
C SER A 136 9.02 36.23 1.74
N GLY A 137 8.90 36.76 2.96
CA GLY A 137 7.95 36.26 3.95
C GLY A 137 8.13 34.76 4.28
N GLY A 138 9.37 34.27 4.28
CA GLY A 138 9.71 32.87 4.54
C GLY A 138 9.53 31.91 3.37
N ARG A 139 9.00 32.35 2.22
CA ARG A 139 8.87 31.53 1.02
C ARG A 139 10.07 31.72 0.07
N PRO A 140 10.62 30.65 -0.51
CA PRO A 140 11.62 30.74 -1.58
C PRO A 140 11.04 31.48 -2.79
N LEU A 141 11.74 32.51 -3.24
CA LEU A 141 11.32 33.39 -4.33
C LEU A 141 12.36 33.39 -5.44
N ILE A 142 11.94 33.12 -6.66
CA ILE A 142 12.81 33.14 -7.84
C ILE A 142 13.16 34.60 -8.15
N ARG A 143 14.45 34.96 -8.09
CA ARG A 143 14.93 36.32 -8.38
C ARG A 143 15.48 36.47 -9.79
N CYS A 144 16.09 35.41 -10.30
CA CYS A 144 16.68 35.37 -11.63
C CYS A 144 16.56 33.95 -12.19
N ALA A 145 15.90 33.80 -13.33
CA ALA A 145 15.77 32.55 -14.03
C ALA A 145 15.76 32.76 -15.55
N ALA A 146 15.99 31.68 -16.30
CA ALA A 146 15.90 31.65 -17.74
C ALA A 146 14.89 30.59 -18.18
N VAL A 147 14.11 30.89 -19.22
CA VAL A 147 13.23 29.89 -19.85
C VAL A 147 14.09 28.83 -20.53
N ILE A 148 13.75 27.57 -20.29
CA ILE A 148 14.30 26.42 -21.00
C ILE A 148 13.15 25.55 -21.52
N ASP A 149 13.46 24.65 -22.44
CA ASP A 149 12.56 23.54 -22.79
C ASP A 149 12.91 22.29 -21.97
N GLN A 150 12.08 21.25 -22.12
CA GLN A 150 12.29 19.99 -21.42
C GLN A 150 13.57 19.29 -21.86
N ASP A 151 13.92 19.33 -23.15
CA ASP A 151 15.13 18.69 -23.67
C ASP A 151 16.40 19.30 -23.04
N THR A 152 16.43 20.63 -22.88
CA THR A 152 17.49 21.34 -22.16
C THR A 152 17.52 20.99 -20.67
N ALA A 153 16.36 20.86 -20.04
CA ALA A 153 16.26 20.46 -18.63
C ALA A 153 16.81 19.05 -18.40
N GLU A 154 16.44 18.09 -19.24
CA GLU A 154 16.92 16.71 -19.16
C GLU A 154 18.41 16.59 -19.50
N LEU A 155 18.89 17.34 -20.50
CA LEU A 155 20.31 17.39 -20.85
C LEU A 155 21.15 17.95 -19.70
N ALA A 156 20.76 19.08 -19.14
CA ALA A 156 21.52 19.76 -18.11
C ALA A 156 21.46 19.05 -16.75
N GLY A 157 20.34 18.40 -16.44
CA GLY A 157 20.14 17.62 -15.22
C GLY A 157 20.30 16.12 -15.42
N ALA A 158 21.08 15.66 -16.42
CA ALA A 158 21.20 14.25 -16.77
C ALA A 158 21.58 13.34 -15.58
N GLU A 159 22.41 13.83 -14.65
CA GLU A 159 22.79 13.10 -13.43
C GLU A 159 21.66 12.94 -12.40
N LEU A 160 20.62 13.78 -12.49
CA LEU A 160 19.42 13.73 -11.65
C LEU A 160 18.30 12.91 -12.29
N LEU A 161 18.49 12.43 -13.53
CA LEU A 161 17.48 11.68 -14.24
C LEU A 161 17.42 10.25 -13.70
N VAL A 162 16.24 9.85 -13.21
CA VAL A 162 15.98 8.52 -12.66
C VAL A 162 14.80 7.90 -13.38
N GLU A 163 14.96 6.65 -13.80
CA GLU A 163 13.87 5.78 -14.25
C GLU A 163 13.74 4.64 -13.24
N GLU A 164 12.61 4.62 -12.53
CA GLU A 164 12.36 3.64 -11.48
C GLU A 164 10.95 3.06 -11.59
N GLU A 165 10.81 1.82 -11.13
CA GLU A 165 9.51 1.22 -10.92
C GLU A 165 9.01 1.58 -9.52
N THR A 166 7.80 2.14 -9.42
CA THR A 166 7.11 2.31 -8.13
C THR A 166 5.88 1.43 -8.08
N ALA A 167 5.78 0.60 -7.05
CA ALA A 167 4.63 -0.26 -6.79
C ALA A 167 3.93 0.18 -5.50
N ARG A 168 2.60 0.09 -5.49
CA ARG A 168 1.77 0.34 -4.31
C ARG A 168 0.68 -0.71 -4.20
N PHE A 169 0.27 -0.99 -2.98
CA PHE A 169 -0.86 -1.87 -2.69
C PHE A 169 -2.12 -1.07 -2.33
N ASP A 170 -3.23 -1.37 -2.99
CA ASP A 170 -4.57 -0.85 -2.66
C ASP A 170 -5.61 -1.90 -3.06
N GLY A 171 -5.75 -2.94 -2.23
CA GLY A 171 -6.56 -4.13 -2.52
C GLY A 171 -6.05 -5.01 -3.69
N ARG A 172 -5.06 -4.52 -4.43
CA ARG A 172 -4.22 -5.21 -5.43
C ARG A 172 -2.92 -4.41 -5.59
N VAL A 173 -1.87 -5.05 -6.07
CA VAL A 173 -0.65 -4.32 -6.45
C VAL A 173 -0.88 -3.57 -7.75
N THR A 174 -0.51 -2.29 -7.77
CA THR A 174 -0.40 -1.47 -8.98
C THR A 174 1.02 -0.93 -9.09
N SER A 175 1.55 -0.91 -10.31
CA SER A 175 2.91 -0.44 -10.57
C SER A 175 2.92 0.54 -11.73
N ARG A 176 3.91 1.44 -11.71
CA ARG A 176 4.17 2.41 -12.76
C ARG A 176 5.67 2.59 -12.95
N ASP A 177 6.09 2.73 -14.21
CA ASP A 177 7.41 3.22 -14.55
C ASP A 177 7.35 4.75 -14.45
N VAL A 178 8.19 5.29 -13.57
CA VAL A 178 8.25 6.73 -13.29
C VAL A 178 9.61 7.24 -13.76
N ARG A 179 9.58 8.22 -14.66
CA ARG A 179 10.76 8.95 -15.08
C ARG A 179 10.75 10.30 -14.38
N ARG A 180 11.83 10.62 -13.68
CA ARG A 180 11.94 11.83 -12.85
C ARG A 180 13.24 12.57 -13.13
N LEU A 181 13.20 13.88 -13.02
CA LEU A 181 14.38 14.75 -12.95
C LEU A 181 14.49 15.24 -11.50
N GLY A 182 15.28 14.54 -10.69
CA GLY A 182 15.26 14.67 -9.23
C GLY A 182 13.85 14.44 -8.70
N ALA A 183 13.29 15.44 -8.02
CA ALA A 183 11.92 15.37 -7.49
C ALA A 183 10.81 15.60 -8.54
N ILE A 184 11.15 16.08 -9.74
CA ILE A 184 10.16 16.43 -10.77
C ILE A 184 9.76 15.16 -11.54
N GLU A 185 8.51 14.72 -11.40
CA GLU A 185 7.95 13.64 -12.23
C GLU A 185 7.77 14.13 -13.67
N LEU A 186 8.47 13.51 -14.62
CA LEU A 186 8.40 13.81 -16.06
C LEU A 186 7.27 13.03 -16.71
N SER A 187 7.24 11.72 -16.47
CA SER A 187 6.21 10.80 -16.93
C SER A 187 5.96 9.68 -15.92
N SER A 188 4.75 9.14 -15.96
CA SER A 188 4.33 8.01 -15.14
C SER A 188 3.44 7.11 -15.98
N THR A 189 3.96 5.94 -16.36
CA THR A 189 3.25 5.00 -17.25
C THR A 189 2.84 3.76 -16.46
N PRO A 190 1.54 3.39 -16.41
CA PRO A 190 1.09 2.17 -15.77
C PRO A 190 1.75 0.94 -16.38
N ARG A 191 2.20 0.00 -15.54
CA ARG A 191 2.82 -1.27 -15.97
C ARG A 191 2.32 -2.44 -15.13
N ARG A 192 2.65 -3.66 -15.58
CA ARG A 192 2.53 -4.83 -14.71
C ARG A 192 3.64 -4.81 -13.66
N PRO A 193 3.34 -5.08 -12.38
CA PRO A 193 4.36 -5.14 -11.34
C PRO A 193 5.45 -6.16 -11.69
N SER A 194 6.71 -5.79 -11.51
CA SER A 194 7.78 -6.78 -11.48
C SER A 194 7.62 -7.67 -10.24
N VAL A 195 8.25 -8.85 -10.27
CA VAL A 195 8.23 -9.80 -9.15
C VAL A 195 8.76 -9.14 -7.88
N ALA A 196 9.87 -8.43 -7.96
CA ALA A 196 10.49 -7.77 -6.81
C ALA A 196 9.62 -6.63 -6.25
N ALA A 197 9.15 -5.72 -7.11
CA ALA A 197 8.34 -4.59 -6.68
C ALA A 197 6.98 -5.04 -6.13
N GLY A 198 6.36 -6.06 -6.75
CA GLY A 198 5.10 -6.62 -6.29
C GLY A 198 5.21 -7.31 -4.93
N ARG A 199 6.25 -8.12 -4.72
CA ARG A 199 6.50 -8.75 -3.42
C ARG A 199 6.75 -7.71 -2.33
N HIS A 200 7.57 -6.70 -2.63
CA HIS A 200 7.84 -5.62 -1.69
C HIS A 200 6.55 -4.89 -1.27
N ALA A 201 5.71 -4.52 -2.25
CA ALA A 201 4.44 -3.86 -1.96
C ALA A 201 3.46 -4.73 -1.15
N VAL A 202 3.45 -6.06 -1.36
CA VAL A 202 2.63 -6.98 -0.56
C VAL A 202 3.18 -7.14 0.86
N ALA A 203 4.49 -7.27 1.01
CA ALA A 203 5.14 -7.38 2.32
C ALA A 203 4.94 -6.12 3.17
N GLU A 204 5.12 -4.94 2.56
CA GLU A 204 4.83 -3.65 3.18
C GLU A 204 3.35 -3.56 3.62
N ALA A 205 2.42 -3.96 2.76
CA ALA A 205 1.00 -3.99 3.11
C ALA A 205 0.68 -4.95 4.27
N LEU A 206 1.26 -6.15 4.29
CA LEU A 206 1.10 -7.09 5.40
C LEU A 206 1.65 -6.53 6.71
N GLN A 207 2.81 -5.88 6.67
CA GLN A 207 3.43 -5.26 7.85
C GLN A 207 2.60 -4.08 8.40
N HIS A 208 2.00 -3.27 7.53
CA HIS A 208 1.22 -2.10 7.94
C HIS A 208 -0.23 -2.42 8.33
N GLU A 209 -0.91 -3.30 7.60
CA GLU A 209 -2.32 -3.65 7.84
C GLU A 209 -2.48 -4.80 8.84
N GLY A 210 -1.50 -5.71 8.93
CA GLY A 210 -1.60 -6.97 9.65
C GLY A 210 -2.34 -8.06 8.86
N LEU A 211 -2.07 -9.33 9.18
CA LEU A 211 -2.62 -10.47 8.44
C LEU A 211 -4.16 -10.51 8.41
N GLU A 212 -4.81 -10.26 9.54
CA GLU A 212 -6.28 -10.35 9.64
C GLU A 212 -6.97 -9.32 8.73
N ALA A 213 -6.53 -8.07 8.76
CA ALA A 213 -7.07 -7.01 7.92
C ALA A 213 -6.76 -7.24 6.43
N PHE A 214 -5.56 -7.77 6.14
CA PHE A 214 -5.15 -8.11 4.78
C PHE A 214 -6.03 -9.21 4.16
N LEU A 215 -6.29 -10.27 4.93
CA LEU A 215 -7.12 -11.40 4.50
C LEU A 215 -8.61 -11.07 4.46
N ALA A 216 -9.09 -10.27 5.41
CA ALA A 216 -10.52 -10.06 5.69
C ALA A 216 -11.28 -11.41 5.74
N PRO A 217 -10.92 -12.30 6.69
CA PRO A 217 -11.32 -13.70 6.66
C PRO A 217 -12.84 -13.89 6.70
N GLY A 218 -13.32 -14.84 5.90
CA GLY A 218 -14.72 -15.23 5.86
C GLY A 218 -15.08 -16.27 6.93
N PRO A 219 -16.38 -16.54 7.15
CA PRO A 219 -16.84 -17.51 8.15
C PRO A 219 -16.34 -18.94 7.96
N GLU A 220 -15.98 -19.34 6.74
CA GLU A 220 -15.41 -20.67 6.45
C GLU A 220 -13.95 -20.78 6.90
N PHE A 221 -13.18 -19.69 6.74
CA PHE A 221 -11.81 -19.61 7.23
C PHE A 221 -11.80 -19.71 8.76
N GLU A 222 -12.60 -18.87 9.44
CA GLU A 222 -12.68 -18.89 10.91
C GLU A 222 -13.21 -20.22 11.45
N ALA A 223 -14.16 -20.86 10.76
CA ALA A 223 -14.64 -22.18 11.18
C ALA A 223 -13.56 -23.26 11.07
N LEU A 224 -12.78 -23.29 9.98
CA LEU A 224 -11.66 -24.24 9.85
C LEU A 224 -10.56 -23.92 10.86
N ARG A 225 -10.22 -22.64 11.01
CA ARG A 225 -9.20 -22.16 11.94
C ARG A 225 -9.54 -22.51 13.39
N GLY A 226 -10.78 -22.27 13.83
CA GLY A 226 -11.23 -22.64 15.18
C GLY A 226 -11.23 -24.15 15.43
N ARG A 227 -11.59 -24.97 14.43
CA ARG A 227 -11.49 -26.45 14.53
C ARG A 227 -10.03 -26.90 14.71
N LEU A 228 -9.12 -26.35 13.94
CA LEU A 228 -7.69 -26.64 14.04
C LEU A 228 -7.08 -26.15 15.35
N GLY A 229 -7.48 -24.94 15.79
CA GLY A 229 -7.12 -24.39 17.09
C GLY A 229 -7.51 -25.31 18.25
N LEU A 230 -8.75 -25.83 18.25
CA LEU A 230 -9.18 -26.77 19.26
C LEU A 230 -8.33 -28.06 19.22
N LEU A 231 -8.06 -28.61 18.04
CA LEU A 231 -7.29 -29.84 17.91
C LEU A 231 -5.84 -29.65 18.38
N ARG A 232 -5.22 -28.51 18.06
CA ARG A 232 -3.92 -28.10 18.62
C ARG A 232 -3.98 -28.02 20.13
N ALA A 233 -5.00 -27.38 20.71
CA ALA A 233 -5.12 -27.22 22.15
C ALA A 233 -5.33 -28.55 22.89
N VAL A 234 -6.05 -29.50 22.29
CA VAL A 234 -6.39 -30.79 22.93
C VAL A 234 -5.32 -31.87 22.71
N TYR A 235 -4.74 -31.94 21.52
CA TYR A 235 -3.82 -33.01 21.11
C TYR A 235 -2.37 -32.56 20.96
N GLY A 236 -2.11 -31.26 20.77
CA GLY A 236 -0.78 -30.73 20.48
C GLY A 236 -0.33 -31.07 19.06
N ASP A 237 0.97 -31.35 18.90
CA ASP A 237 1.54 -31.80 17.63
C ASP A 237 0.89 -33.14 17.19
N PRO A 238 0.68 -33.38 15.88
CA PRO A 238 1.13 -32.57 14.73
C PRO A 238 0.12 -31.52 14.24
N TRP A 239 -0.97 -31.23 14.98
CA TRP A 239 -1.91 -30.20 14.56
C TRP A 239 -1.24 -28.83 14.53
N PRO A 240 -1.41 -28.00 13.47
CA PRO A 240 -0.67 -26.76 13.32
C PRO A 240 -1.12 -25.69 14.33
N ASP A 241 -0.21 -24.79 14.70
CA ASP A 241 -0.57 -23.55 15.38
C ASP A 241 -1.16 -22.56 14.38
N VAL A 242 -2.46 -22.30 14.50
CA VAL A 242 -3.23 -21.44 13.60
C VAL A 242 -3.73 -20.16 14.30
N ARG A 243 -3.08 -19.78 15.40
CA ARG A 243 -3.26 -18.45 16.00
C ARG A 243 -2.78 -17.39 15.02
N LEU A 244 -3.41 -16.21 15.02
CA LEU A 244 -3.11 -15.13 14.07
C LEU A 244 -1.61 -14.75 14.08
N ALA A 245 -1.00 -14.65 15.25
CA ALA A 245 0.43 -14.36 15.37
C ALA A 245 1.32 -15.43 14.72
N ALA A 246 0.97 -16.72 14.85
CA ALA A 246 1.70 -17.81 14.23
C ALA A 246 1.52 -17.80 12.71
N LEU A 247 0.28 -17.62 12.23
CA LEU A 247 -0.03 -17.52 10.80
C LEU A 247 0.63 -16.30 10.15
N GLU A 248 0.76 -15.18 10.86
CA GLU A 248 1.42 -13.97 10.38
C GLU A 248 2.92 -14.20 10.24
N SER A 249 3.55 -14.80 11.25
CA SER A 249 4.99 -15.12 11.22
C SER A 249 5.39 -16.14 10.14
N THR A 250 4.43 -16.95 9.69
CA THR A 250 4.63 -18.01 8.68
C THR A 250 3.86 -17.74 7.38
N ALA A 251 3.41 -16.50 7.16
CA ALA A 251 2.54 -16.15 6.04
C ALA A 251 3.14 -16.53 4.68
N GLU A 252 4.45 -16.37 4.50
CA GLU A 252 5.14 -16.76 3.27
C GLU A 252 5.06 -18.27 3.00
N ASP A 253 5.05 -19.10 4.04
CA ASP A 253 5.05 -20.56 3.91
C ASP A 253 3.66 -21.11 3.55
N TRP A 254 2.62 -20.70 4.29
CA TRP A 254 1.29 -21.27 4.11
C TRP A 254 0.47 -20.57 3.03
N LEU A 255 0.70 -19.26 2.84
CA LEU A 255 -0.04 -18.38 1.93
C LEU A 255 0.79 -17.96 0.70
N GLY A 256 2.04 -18.42 0.57
CA GLY A 256 2.96 -18.04 -0.50
C GLY A 256 2.36 -17.99 -1.91
N PRO A 257 1.72 -19.07 -2.43
CA PRO A 257 1.13 -19.09 -3.77
C PRO A 257 0.04 -18.03 -3.99
N GLU A 258 -0.71 -17.70 -2.95
CA GLU A 258 -1.69 -16.63 -2.95
C GLU A 258 -1.03 -15.25 -2.94
N LEU A 259 -0.01 -15.05 -2.10
CA LEU A 259 0.76 -13.80 -2.02
C LEU A 259 1.45 -13.49 -3.35
N GLU A 260 2.03 -14.49 -4.03
CA GLU A 260 2.65 -14.34 -5.35
C GLU A 260 1.64 -13.88 -6.42
N ARG A 261 0.41 -14.40 -6.37
CA ARG A 261 -0.65 -13.94 -7.28
C ARG A 261 -1.02 -12.49 -7.04
N VAL A 262 -1.12 -12.08 -5.78
CA VAL A 262 -1.41 -10.70 -5.40
C VAL A 262 -0.26 -9.76 -5.78
N ALA A 263 1.00 -10.19 -5.55
CA ALA A 263 2.20 -9.50 -5.99
C ALA A 263 2.22 -9.28 -7.51
N GLY A 264 1.73 -10.26 -8.28
CA GLY A 264 1.51 -10.14 -9.73
C GLY A 264 0.33 -9.25 -10.16
N GLY A 265 -0.37 -8.61 -9.21
CA GLY A 265 -1.48 -7.68 -9.47
C GLY A 265 -2.88 -8.29 -9.37
N ALA A 266 -3.03 -9.54 -8.91
CA ALA A 266 -4.35 -10.08 -8.59
C ALA A 266 -4.98 -9.33 -7.41
N SER A 267 -6.31 -9.28 -7.38
CA SER A 267 -7.03 -8.68 -6.25
C SER A 267 -6.97 -9.59 -5.03
N ARG A 268 -6.70 -9.00 -3.84
CA ARG A 268 -6.77 -9.69 -2.55
C ARG A 268 -8.11 -10.37 -2.28
N ARG A 269 -9.20 -9.86 -2.87
CA ARG A 269 -10.54 -10.47 -2.74
C ARG A 269 -10.67 -11.85 -3.37
N ARG A 270 -9.71 -12.25 -4.22
CA ARG A 270 -9.66 -13.59 -4.86
C ARG A 270 -8.69 -14.54 -4.16
N LEU A 271 -8.20 -14.15 -2.98
CA LEU A 271 -7.30 -14.96 -2.19
C LEU A 271 -8.07 -16.12 -1.56
N ASP A 272 -7.59 -17.35 -1.81
CA ASP A 272 -8.19 -18.58 -1.26
C ASP A 272 -7.51 -18.94 0.06
N ALA A 273 -7.86 -18.20 1.12
CA ALA A 273 -7.25 -18.39 2.45
C ALA A 273 -7.66 -19.74 3.05
N VAL A 274 -8.85 -20.24 2.72
CA VAL A 274 -9.37 -21.52 3.20
C VAL A 274 -8.58 -22.67 2.59
N GLY A 275 -8.38 -22.64 1.26
CA GLY A 275 -7.54 -23.60 0.56
C GLY A 275 -6.11 -23.59 1.08
N ALA A 276 -5.56 -22.41 1.38
CA ALA A 276 -4.24 -22.27 1.98
C ALA A 276 -4.16 -22.88 3.39
N LEU A 277 -5.12 -22.62 4.28
CA LEU A 277 -5.18 -23.28 5.59
C LEU A 277 -5.32 -24.80 5.48
N ARG A 278 -6.10 -25.31 4.52
CA ARG A 278 -6.24 -26.76 4.30
C ARG A 278 -4.91 -27.43 3.96
N ARG A 279 -3.96 -26.72 3.34
CA ARG A 279 -2.62 -27.26 3.06
C ARG A 279 -1.76 -27.42 4.32
N LEU A 280 -2.12 -26.76 5.43
CA LEU A 280 -1.47 -26.97 6.73
C LEU A 280 -1.95 -28.23 7.46
N LEU A 281 -2.97 -28.92 6.94
CA LEU A 281 -3.50 -30.11 7.59
C LEU A 281 -2.43 -31.21 7.66
N PRO A 282 -2.14 -31.76 8.85
CA PRO A 282 -1.12 -32.78 9.02
C PRO A 282 -1.63 -34.11 8.46
N TRP A 283 -0.83 -34.76 7.63
CA TRP A 283 -1.11 -36.11 7.17
C TRP A 283 -0.42 -37.12 8.09
N PRO A 284 -1.10 -38.20 8.55
CA PRO A 284 -2.43 -38.67 8.15
C PRO A 284 -3.61 -38.15 8.99
N GLU A 285 -3.38 -37.42 10.09
CA GLU A 285 -4.39 -37.03 11.08
C GLU A 285 -5.55 -36.21 10.48
N ALA A 286 -5.29 -35.48 9.38
CA ALA A 286 -6.27 -34.73 8.61
C ALA A 286 -7.52 -35.54 8.25
N ALA A 287 -7.38 -36.85 8.02
CA ALA A 287 -8.51 -37.72 7.70
C ALA A 287 -9.56 -37.80 8.82
N ARG A 288 -9.17 -37.50 10.06
CA ARG A 288 -10.05 -37.54 11.24
C ARG A 288 -10.61 -36.17 11.63
N LEU A 289 -10.32 -35.10 10.88
CA LEU A 289 -10.76 -33.74 11.20
C LEU A 289 -12.29 -33.63 11.39
N ASP A 290 -13.07 -34.24 10.49
CA ASP A 290 -14.53 -34.21 10.55
C ASP A 290 -15.11 -35.10 11.65
N GLU A 291 -14.37 -36.13 12.09
CA GLU A 291 -14.73 -36.98 13.22
C GLU A 291 -14.45 -36.28 14.55
N LEU A 292 -13.25 -35.71 14.70
CA LEU A 292 -12.77 -35.11 15.94
C LEU A 292 -13.40 -33.74 16.20
N ALA A 293 -13.58 -32.94 15.14
CA ALA A 293 -14.12 -31.59 15.23
C ALA A 293 -15.16 -31.37 14.12
N PRO A 294 -16.38 -31.94 14.21
CA PRO A 294 -17.39 -31.89 13.14
C PRO A 294 -17.96 -30.48 12.93
N GLU A 295 -18.34 -30.10 11.71
CA GLU A 295 -18.97 -28.79 11.49
C GLU A 295 -20.38 -28.66 12.09
N ARG A 296 -21.06 -29.79 12.29
CA ARG A 296 -22.46 -29.84 12.73
C ARG A 296 -22.67 -30.99 13.71
N ALA A 297 -23.52 -30.75 14.70
CA ALA A 297 -24.00 -31.77 15.61
C ALA A 297 -25.45 -32.14 15.30
N ARG A 298 -25.78 -33.44 15.37
CA ARG A 298 -27.17 -33.90 15.35
C ARG A 298 -27.78 -33.78 16.74
N VAL A 299 -28.98 -33.23 16.80
CA VAL A 299 -29.76 -33.08 18.04
C VAL A 299 -30.96 -34.05 18.05
N PRO A 300 -31.56 -34.37 19.21
CA PRO A 300 -32.62 -35.39 19.30
C PRO A 300 -33.84 -35.16 18.41
N SER A 301 -34.13 -33.91 18.03
CA SER A 301 -35.18 -33.60 17.05
C SER A 301 -34.91 -34.14 15.63
N GLY A 302 -33.68 -34.61 15.37
CA GLY A 302 -33.17 -35.02 14.05
C GLY A 302 -32.48 -33.89 13.28
N SER A 303 -32.55 -32.64 13.77
CA SER A 303 -31.90 -31.49 13.15
C SER A 303 -30.37 -31.61 13.19
N SER A 304 -29.72 -31.06 12.16
CA SER A 304 -28.25 -30.93 12.08
C SER A 304 -27.86 -29.45 12.24
N VAL A 305 -27.39 -29.11 13.43
CA VAL A 305 -27.14 -27.72 13.86
C VAL A 305 -25.64 -27.43 13.77
N ARG A 306 -25.28 -26.28 13.20
CA ARG A 306 -23.87 -25.87 13.04
C ARG A 306 -23.25 -25.56 14.40
N LEU A 307 -22.03 -26.05 14.60
CA LEU A 307 -21.20 -25.70 15.73
C LEU A 307 -20.48 -24.38 15.43
N THR A 308 -20.46 -23.49 16.42
CA THR A 308 -19.60 -22.31 16.42
C THR A 308 -18.34 -22.68 17.18
N TRP A 309 -17.19 -22.49 16.54
CA TRP A 309 -15.90 -22.80 17.10
C TRP A 309 -15.29 -21.55 17.73
N PRO A 310 -14.69 -21.65 18.93
CA PRO A 310 -13.94 -20.55 19.52
C PRO A 310 -12.74 -20.19 18.63
N ALA A 311 -12.27 -18.96 18.75
CA ALA A 311 -11.04 -18.57 18.10
C ALA A 311 -9.87 -19.33 18.76
N PRO A 312 -8.83 -19.75 18.03
CA PRO A 312 -7.62 -20.34 18.61
C PRO A 312 -7.01 -19.52 19.75
N GLU A 313 -7.18 -18.20 19.70
CA GLU A 313 -6.73 -17.24 20.73
C GLU A 313 -7.50 -17.37 22.05
N ASP A 314 -8.71 -17.93 22.03
CA ASP A 314 -9.55 -18.12 23.23
C ASP A 314 -9.09 -19.32 24.07
N HIS A 315 -8.17 -20.14 23.56
CA HIS A 315 -7.59 -21.27 24.30
C HIS A 315 -6.46 -20.75 25.21
N GLY A 316 -6.67 -20.83 26.53
CA GLY A 316 -5.68 -20.48 27.56
C GLY A 316 -5.22 -21.74 28.31
N ASP A 317 -5.14 -21.65 29.64
CA ASP A 317 -4.89 -22.82 30.51
C ASP A 317 -6.02 -23.87 30.38
N ASP A 318 -7.25 -23.39 30.13
CA ASP A 318 -8.41 -24.22 29.83
C ASP A 318 -8.78 -24.15 28.34
N VAL A 319 -9.25 -25.28 27.80
CA VAL A 319 -9.72 -25.38 26.41
C VAL A 319 -11.14 -24.83 26.30
N ALA A 320 -11.30 -23.68 25.64
CA ALA A 320 -12.60 -23.13 25.29
C ALA A 320 -13.45 -24.15 24.46
N PRO A 321 -14.69 -24.47 24.89
CA PRO A 321 -15.52 -25.45 24.20
C PRO A 321 -16.23 -24.85 22.97
N PRO A 322 -16.52 -25.66 21.92
CA PRO A 322 -17.42 -25.23 20.86
C PRO A 322 -18.84 -25.01 21.38
N VAL A 323 -19.57 -24.14 20.69
CA VAL A 323 -20.92 -23.72 21.05
C VAL A 323 -21.94 -24.31 20.09
N LEU A 324 -23.00 -24.91 20.65
CA LEU A 324 -24.20 -25.34 19.93
C LEU A 324 -25.38 -24.47 20.32
N ALA A 325 -25.71 -23.48 19.49
CA ALA A 325 -26.88 -22.64 19.65
C ALA A 325 -28.13 -23.36 19.11
N VAL A 326 -28.93 -23.91 20.03
CA VAL A 326 -30.06 -24.80 19.70
C VAL A 326 -31.30 -24.42 20.47
N LYS A 327 -32.48 -24.56 19.85
CA LYS A 327 -33.75 -24.37 20.55
C LYS A 327 -33.91 -25.42 21.64
N LEU A 328 -34.32 -24.99 22.83
CA LEU A 328 -34.52 -25.87 24.00
C LEU A 328 -35.40 -27.09 23.67
N GLN A 329 -36.50 -26.87 22.93
CA GLN A 329 -37.44 -27.91 22.53
C GLN A 329 -36.86 -29.00 21.61
N GLU A 330 -35.72 -28.75 20.98
CA GLU A 330 -35.02 -29.73 20.15
C GLU A 330 -34.09 -30.64 20.98
N CYS A 331 -33.88 -30.30 22.26
CA CYS A 331 -33.04 -31.03 23.21
C CYS A 331 -33.83 -31.90 24.20
N PHE A 332 -35.16 -31.92 24.15
CA PHE A 332 -35.96 -32.80 25.01
C PHE A 332 -35.61 -34.28 24.76
N GLY A 333 -35.64 -35.09 25.81
CA GLY A 333 -35.18 -36.47 25.75
C GLY A 333 -33.66 -36.64 25.79
N TRP A 334 -32.88 -35.55 25.81
CA TRP A 334 -31.43 -35.64 25.75
C TRP A 334 -30.81 -35.65 27.14
N ALA A 335 -30.24 -36.79 27.51
CA ALA A 335 -29.64 -36.96 28.83
C ALA A 335 -28.26 -36.29 28.95
N ARG A 336 -27.42 -36.41 27.92
CA ARG A 336 -26.08 -35.82 27.86
C ARG A 336 -25.90 -35.16 26.49
N GLY A 337 -25.47 -33.90 26.49
CA GLY A 337 -25.15 -33.16 25.27
C GLY A 337 -24.03 -33.81 24.45
N PRO A 338 -23.70 -33.27 23.27
CA PRO A 338 -22.63 -33.81 22.46
C PRO A 338 -21.28 -33.44 23.08
N ALA A 339 -20.26 -34.23 22.77
CA ALA A 339 -18.88 -33.92 23.05
C ALA A 339 -18.05 -34.16 21.80
N VAL A 340 -17.00 -33.37 21.61
CA VAL A 340 -16.06 -33.45 20.50
C VAL A 340 -14.71 -33.97 20.99
N CYS A 341 -13.76 -34.19 20.08
CA CYS A 341 -12.45 -34.76 20.38
C CYS A 341 -12.55 -36.06 21.18
N GLU A 342 -13.29 -37.04 20.65
CA GLU A 342 -13.48 -38.36 21.28
C GLU A 342 -14.10 -38.29 22.69
N GLY A 343 -14.91 -37.25 22.95
CA GLY A 343 -15.59 -37.08 24.24
C GLY A 343 -14.82 -36.25 25.26
N ARG A 344 -13.61 -35.76 24.93
CA ARG A 344 -12.78 -34.95 25.85
C ARG A 344 -13.37 -33.58 26.12
N ILE A 345 -13.98 -32.96 25.10
CA ILE A 345 -14.48 -31.59 25.20
C ILE A 345 -16.01 -31.59 25.09
N PRO A 346 -16.75 -31.32 26.18
CA PRO A 346 -18.19 -31.18 26.12
C PRO A 346 -18.56 -29.93 25.32
N VAL A 347 -19.54 -30.05 24.42
CA VAL A 347 -20.05 -28.91 23.66
C VAL A 347 -20.91 -28.04 24.59
N GLN A 348 -20.66 -26.73 24.59
CA GLN A 348 -21.47 -25.79 25.33
C GLN A 348 -22.80 -25.53 24.60
N LEU A 349 -23.91 -25.84 25.26
CA LEU A 349 -25.26 -25.64 24.73
C LEU A 349 -25.72 -24.23 25.06
N HIS A 350 -25.97 -23.43 24.03
CA HIS A 350 -26.70 -22.17 24.16
C HIS A 350 -28.16 -22.47 23.87
N LEU A 351 -28.94 -22.71 24.93
CA LEU A 351 -30.33 -23.10 24.85
C LEU A 351 -31.18 -21.87 24.54
N LEU A 352 -31.92 -21.94 23.43
CA LEU A 352 -32.69 -20.83 22.90
C LEU A 352 -34.20 -21.05 23.01
N SER A 353 -34.92 -19.95 23.11
CA SER A 353 -36.38 -19.93 23.01
C SER A 353 -36.85 -20.27 21.58
N PRO A 354 -38.16 -20.52 21.38
CA PRO A 354 -38.69 -20.71 20.03
C PRO A 354 -38.38 -19.57 19.06
N ALA A 355 -38.29 -18.34 19.58
CA ALA A 355 -37.92 -17.13 18.84
C ALA A 355 -36.39 -16.89 18.79
N ARG A 356 -35.57 -17.89 19.11
CA ARG A 356 -34.09 -17.83 19.14
C ARG A 356 -33.50 -16.80 20.10
N ARG A 357 -34.20 -16.47 21.20
CA ARG A 357 -33.63 -15.65 22.27
C ARG A 357 -32.88 -16.55 23.27
N PRO A 358 -31.72 -16.13 23.81
CA PRO A 358 -31.01 -16.90 24.84
C PRO A 358 -31.90 -17.18 26.04
N LEU A 359 -31.88 -18.43 26.54
CA LEU A 359 -32.56 -18.86 27.77
C LEU A 359 -31.57 -19.32 28.83
N ALA A 360 -30.60 -20.13 28.43
CA ALA A 360 -29.58 -20.65 29.33
C ALA A 360 -28.33 -21.07 28.55
N VAL A 361 -27.19 -21.10 29.23
CA VAL A 361 -25.94 -21.67 28.75
C VAL A 361 -25.57 -22.82 29.67
N THR A 362 -25.28 -24.00 29.12
CA THR A 362 -24.87 -25.17 29.92
C THR A 362 -23.99 -26.12 29.13
N SER A 363 -23.00 -26.74 29.75
CA SER A 363 -22.30 -27.93 29.24
C SER A 363 -22.81 -29.23 29.89
N ASP A 364 -23.59 -29.11 30.97
CA ASP A 364 -24.23 -30.22 31.68
C ASP A 364 -25.76 -30.11 31.57
N LEU A 365 -26.29 -30.83 30.58
CA LEU A 365 -27.70 -30.83 30.30
C LEU A 365 -28.53 -31.53 31.40
N ALA A 366 -27.94 -32.52 32.09
CA ALA A 366 -28.60 -33.23 33.17
C ALA A 366 -28.85 -32.32 34.37
N SER A 367 -27.83 -31.58 34.80
CA SER A 367 -27.96 -30.58 35.87
C SER A 367 -28.90 -29.44 35.47
N PHE A 368 -28.91 -29.03 34.20
CA PHE A 368 -29.86 -28.04 33.69
C PHE A 368 -31.31 -28.50 33.82
N TRP A 369 -31.63 -29.74 33.42
CA TRP A 369 -32.99 -30.28 33.52
C TRP A 369 -33.48 -30.36 34.97
N ALA A 370 -32.61 -30.79 35.89
CA ALA A 370 -32.97 -30.93 37.30
C ALA A 370 -33.21 -29.59 37.99
N ASN A 371 -32.36 -28.59 37.70
CA ASN A 371 -32.26 -27.40 38.54
C ASN A 371 -32.76 -26.11 37.87
N ALA A 372 -32.45 -25.89 36.60
CA ALA A 372 -32.69 -24.62 35.92
C ALA A 372 -33.94 -24.62 35.04
N TYR A 373 -34.26 -25.75 34.40
CA TYR A 373 -35.42 -25.88 33.51
C TYR A 373 -36.77 -25.49 34.14
N PRO A 374 -37.09 -25.84 35.41
CA PRO A 374 -38.37 -25.47 36.02
C PRO A 374 -38.63 -23.95 35.99
N GLY A 375 -37.59 -23.15 36.27
CA GLY A 375 -37.64 -21.69 36.19
C GLY A 375 -37.82 -21.19 34.76
N VAL A 376 -37.03 -21.70 33.82
CA VAL A 376 -37.12 -21.36 32.38
C VAL A 376 -38.53 -21.66 31.84
N ARG A 377 -39.09 -22.81 32.20
CA ARG A 377 -40.46 -23.21 31.84
C ARG A 377 -41.50 -22.24 32.40
N ALA A 378 -41.41 -21.89 33.68
CA ALA A 378 -42.38 -21.03 34.34
C ALA A 378 -42.48 -19.65 33.67
N GLU A 379 -41.34 -19.05 33.32
CA GLU A 379 -41.28 -17.75 32.65
C GLU A 379 -41.76 -17.80 31.19
N ASN A 380 -41.38 -18.83 30.45
CA ASN A 380 -41.53 -18.84 28.99
C ASN A 380 -42.82 -19.49 28.49
N ARG A 381 -43.46 -20.36 29.28
CA ARG A 381 -44.69 -21.06 28.85
C ARG A 381 -45.86 -20.11 28.54
N GLY A 382 -45.95 -18.98 29.24
CA GLY A 382 -46.96 -17.95 28.99
C GLY A 382 -46.67 -17.11 27.76
N ARG A 383 -45.39 -16.82 27.48
CA ARG A 383 -44.97 -16.07 26.29
C ARG A 383 -45.06 -16.89 24.99
N TYR A 384 -44.84 -18.20 25.07
CA TYR A 384 -44.80 -19.11 23.91
C TYR A 384 -45.81 -20.26 24.01
N ILE A 385 -47.10 -19.95 24.09
CA ILE A 385 -48.21 -20.92 24.34
C ILE A 385 -48.25 -22.06 23.30
N LYS A 386 -47.97 -21.76 22.03
CA LYS A 386 -48.00 -22.71 20.89
C LYS A 386 -46.83 -23.71 20.87
N HIS A 387 -45.89 -23.61 21.81
CA HIS A 387 -44.67 -24.43 21.88
C HIS A 387 -44.70 -25.42 23.07
N PRO A 388 -44.02 -26.58 22.95
CA PRO A 388 -43.97 -27.59 24.00
C PRO A 388 -43.14 -27.12 25.20
N TRP A 389 -43.73 -27.25 26.41
CA TRP A 389 -43.12 -26.94 27.70
C TRP A 389 -43.48 -28.06 28.71
N PRO A 390 -42.99 -29.29 28.46
CA PRO A 390 -43.33 -30.46 29.26
C PRO A 390 -42.91 -30.30 30.72
N GLU A 391 -43.62 -30.92 31.64
CA GLU A 391 -43.17 -31.01 33.04
C GLU A 391 -42.00 -31.98 33.18
N ASP A 392 -42.01 -33.05 32.39
CA ASP A 392 -40.92 -34.00 32.27
C ASP A 392 -40.14 -33.77 30.95
N PRO A 393 -39.02 -33.03 30.98
CA PRO A 393 -38.18 -32.81 29.80
C PRO A 393 -37.36 -34.06 29.39
N TRP A 394 -37.21 -35.05 30.28
CA TRP A 394 -36.39 -36.25 30.05
C TRP A 394 -37.07 -37.26 29.14
N ASN A 395 -38.40 -37.33 29.15
CA ASN A 395 -39.16 -38.26 28.32
C ASN A 395 -39.96 -37.55 27.21
N ALA A 396 -39.89 -36.23 27.14
CA ALA A 396 -40.58 -35.47 26.11
C ALA A 396 -39.94 -35.67 24.73
N ARG A 397 -40.79 -35.84 23.71
CA ARG A 397 -40.35 -35.95 22.32
C ARG A 397 -39.80 -34.61 21.83
N ALA A 398 -38.52 -34.58 21.46
CA ALA A 398 -37.91 -33.41 20.82
C ALA A 398 -38.58 -33.09 19.49
N THR A 399 -38.74 -31.80 19.20
CA THR A 399 -39.31 -31.34 17.93
C THR A 399 -38.80 -29.97 17.52
N ALA A 400 -38.46 -29.83 16.23
CA ALA A 400 -38.16 -28.55 15.62
C ALA A 400 -39.43 -27.72 15.31
N ARG A 401 -40.62 -28.31 15.45
CA ARG A 401 -41.91 -27.77 14.99
C ARG A 401 -42.76 -27.23 16.15
N THR A 402 -43.85 -26.54 15.82
CA THR A 402 -44.89 -26.09 16.76
C THR A 402 -45.84 -27.24 17.13
N LYS A 403 -46.58 -27.10 18.24
CA LYS A 403 -47.52 -28.13 18.76
C LYS A 403 -48.55 -28.62 17.71
N ALA A 404 -48.95 -27.78 16.76
CA ALA A 404 -49.99 -28.07 15.78
C ALA A 404 -49.58 -29.05 14.65
N ARG A 405 -48.30 -29.42 14.54
CA ARG A 405 -47.77 -30.31 13.47
C ARG A 405 -46.95 -31.49 14.01
N GLY A 406 -47.06 -31.77 15.30
CA GLY A 406 -46.29 -32.82 15.99
C GLY A 406 -47.13 -33.95 16.59
N GLY A 407 -48.42 -33.98 16.27
CA GLY A 407 -49.31 -35.12 16.52
C GLY A 407 -49.04 -36.25 15.54
#